data_AF-A0A6G3XDV4-F1
#
_entry.id   AF-A0A6G3XDV4-F1
#
_cell.length_a   1.000
_cell.length_b   1.000
_cell.length_c   1.000
_cell.angle_alpha   90.00
_cell.angle_beta   90.00
_cell.angle_gamma   90.00
#
_symmetry.space_group_name_H-M   'P 1'
#
loop_
_entity.id
_entity.type
_entity.pdbx_description
1 polymer ?
#
loop_
_entity_poly.entity_id
_entity_poly.type
_entity_poly.pdbx_seq_one_letter_code
_entity_poly.pdbx_strand_id
1 'polypeptide(L)'
;MSVARPAPEPVSPAPPAAPPRPLLTQSWLDLAFLHWAVDPADVAPLLPPGTVPDTFDGTTYVGLVAFRMHRVGWLGLPGVPYLGTFPETNVRLYSVDEHGRRGVVFRSLDASRLIPVVVARAAFRLPYVWSRMGVERSGDTLTYTSSRRFPGP
;
A
#
# COMPACT_ATOMS: atom_id res chain seq x y z
N MET A 1 -35.80 3.80 -4.63
CA MET A 1 -35.32 2.92 -5.72
C MET A 1 -33.93 2.44 -5.34
N SER A 2 -33.76 1.14 -5.08
CA SER A 2 -32.45 0.56 -4.79
C SER A 2 -31.67 0.49 -6.10
N VAL A 3 -30.62 1.30 -6.24
CA VAL A 3 -29.69 1.15 -7.38
C VAL A 3 -29.02 -0.20 -7.18
N ALA A 4 -29.33 -1.17 -8.04
CA ALA A 4 -28.63 -2.45 -8.07
C ALA A 4 -27.14 -2.15 -8.19
N ARG A 5 -26.38 -2.46 -7.14
CA ARG A 5 -24.94 -2.21 -7.13
C ARG A 5 -24.26 -3.21 -8.06
N PRO A 6 -23.27 -2.78 -8.84
CA PRO A 6 -22.63 -3.64 -9.82
C PRO A 6 -21.96 -4.84 -9.14
N ALA A 7 -22.00 -5.99 -9.80
CA ALA A 7 -21.26 -7.17 -9.39
C ALA A 7 -19.75 -6.86 -9.31
N PRO A 8 -18.99 -7.52 -8.42
CA PRO A 8 -17.54 -7.35 -8.36
C PRO A 8 -16.89 -7.68 -9.71
N GLU A 9 -15.96 -6.84 -10.14
CA GLU A 9 -15.20 -7.08 -11.37
C GLU A 9 -14.22 -8.25 -11.17
N PRO A 10 -14.05 -9.15 -12.16
CA PRO A 10 -13.03 -10.18 -12.12
C PRO A 10 -11.61 -9.58 -12.03
N VAL A 11 -10.70 -10.29 -11.33
CA VAL A 11 -9.30 -9.89 -11.26
C VAL A 11 -8.67 -9.98 -12.66
N SER A 12 -8.11 -8.87 -13.14
CA SER A 12 -7.44 -8.77 -14.43
C SER A 12 -6.00 -8.29 -14.26
N PRO A 13 -5.04 -8.82 -15.04
CA PRO A 13 -3.69 -8.28 -15.10
C PRO A 13 -3.63 -6.95 -15.88
N ALA A 14 -4.69 -6.60 -16.62
CA ALA A 14 -4.75 -5.34 -17.34
C ALA A 14 -5.01 -4.17 -16.37
N PRO A 15 -4.29 -3.05 -16.50
CA PRO A 15 -4.59 -1.88 -15.69
C PRO A 15 -5.98 -1.32 -16.04
N PRO A 16 -6.73 -0.79 -15.07
CA PRO A 16 -7.98 -0.09 -15.36
C PRO A 16 -7.69 1.14 -16.24
N ALA A 17 -8.71 1.61 -16.96
CA ALA A 17 -8.59 2.82 -17.77
C ALA A 17 -8.15 4.01 -16.91
N ALA A 18 -7.20 4.80 -17.42
CA ALA A 18 -6.71 5.97 -16.72
C ALA A 18 -7.86 6.96 -16.46
N PRO A 19 -7.97 7.54 -15.25
CA PRO A 19 -8.99 8.53 -14.99
C PRO A 19 -8.70 9.79 -15.84
N PRO A 20 -9.75 10.45 -16.37
CA PRO A 20 -9.57 11.58 -17.28
C PRO A 20 -8.91 12.80 -16.62
N ARG A 21 -8.89 12.86 -15.28
CA ARG A 21 -8.26 13.94 -14.49
C ARG A 21 -7.56 13.36 -13.25
N PRO A 22 -6.28 12.98 -13.35
CA PRO A 22 -5.55 12.45 -12.20
C PRO A 22 -5.29 13.56 -11.17
N LEU A 23 -5.74 13.35 -9.94
CA LEU A 23 -5.45 14.26 -8.82
C LEU A 23 -3.99 14.13 -8.35
N LEU A 24 -3.46 12.90 -8.39
CA LEU A 24 -2.13 12.55 -7.94
C LEU A 24 -1.43 11.75 -9.04
N THR A 25 -0.21 12.17 -9.39
CA THR A 25 0.70 11.40 -10.23
C THR A 25 1.87 10.94 -9.37
N GLN A 26 2.17 9.64 -9.43
CA GLN A 26 3.26 9.03 -8.71
C GLN A 26 3.84 7.88 -9.55
N SER A 27 5.16 7.76 -9.59
CA SER A 27 5.84 6.63 -10.20
C SER A 27 6.47 5.79 -9.09
N TRP A 28 6.20 4.49 -9.09
CA TRP A 28 6.83 3.56 -8.17
C TRP A 28 7.99 2.90 -8.91
N LEU A 29 9.20 3.09 -8.37
CA LEU A 29 10.43 2.56 -8.92
C LEU A 29 11.03 1.58 -7.92
N ASP A 30 11.84 0.64 -8.43
CA ASP A 30 12.54 -0.36 -7.63
C ASP A 30 11.57 -1.04 -6.65
N LEU A 31 10.69 -1.91 -7.15
CA LEU A 31 9.70 -2.58 -6.31
C LEU A 31 10.25 -3.94 -5.88
N ALA A 32 10.28 -4.17 -4.57
CA ALA A 32 10.52 -5.47 -3.97
C ALA A 32 9.24 -5.96 -3.29
N PHE A 33 8.76 -7.12 -3.73
CA PHE A 33 7.60 -7.80 -3.16
C PHE A 33 8.08 -9.02 -2.38
N LEU A 34 7.76 -9.05 -1.09
CA LEU A 34 7.98 -10.22 -0.25
C LEU A 34 6.62 -10.65 0.31
N HIS A 35 6.29 -11.92 0.13
CA HIS A 35 5.01 -12.49 0.57
C HIS A 35 5.26 -13.73 1.42
N TRP A 36 4.61 -13.78 2.58
CA TRP A 36 4.61 -14.95 3.45
C TRP A 36 3.21 -15.54 3.50
N ALA A 37 3.13 -16.83 3.22
CA ALA A 37 1.95 -17.65 3.45
C ALA A 37 1.68 -17.75 4.96
N VAL A 38 0.45 -17.47 5.38
CA VAL A 38 0.02 -17.51 6.79
C VAL A 38 -1.37 -18.11 6.90
N ASP A 39 -1.71 -18.60 8.09
CA ASP A 39 -3.05 -19.11 8.38
C ASP A 39 -4.08 -17.95 8.31
N PRO A 40 -5.18 -18.09 7.55
CA PRO A 40 -6.27 -17.11 7.55
C PRO A 40 -6.80 -16.76 8.95
N ALA A 41 -6.79 -17.71 9.89
CA ALA A 41 -7.24 -17.50 11.26
C ALA A 41 -6.39 -16.45 12.00
N ASP A 42 -5.09 -16.37 11.71
CA ASP A 42 -4.18 -15.37 12.32
C ASP A 42 -4.41 -13.96 11.75
N VAL A 43 -4.89 -13.88 10.50
CA VAL A 43 -5.10 -12.62 9.78
C VAL A 43 -6.48 -12.03 10.03
N ALA A 44 -7.52 -12.87 10.19
CA ALA A 44 -8.90 -12.42 10.33
C ALA A 44 -9.12 -11.35 11.42
N PRO A 45 -8.53 -11.43 12.62
CA PRO A 45 -8.68 -10.41 13.68
C PRO A 45 -8.05 -9.06 13.32
N LEU A 46 -7.19 -9.01 12.31
CA LEU A 46 -6.47 -7.81 11.87
C LEU A 46 -7.20 -7.05 10.76
N LEU A 47 -8.33 -7.57 10.28
CA LEU A 47 -9.09 -6.99 9.19
C LEU A 47 -10.22 -6.07 9.70
N PRO A 48 -10.67 -5.10 8.89
CA PRO A 48 -11.84 -4.30 9.21
C PRO A 48 -13.11 -5.16 9.38
N PRO A 49 -14.06 -4.73 10.23
CA PRO A 49 -15.35 -5.41 10.36
C PRO A 49 -16.06 -5.58 9.00
N GLY A 50 -16.71 -6.72 8.79
CA GLY A 50 -17.40 -7.04 7.52
C GLY A 50 -16.47 -7.52 6.41
N THR A 51 -15.23 -7.89 6.73
CA THR A 51 -14.27 -8.48 5.78
C THR A 51 -13.65 -9.75 6.34
N VAL A 52 -13.29 -10.66 5.44
CA VAL A 52 -12.59 -11.92 5.73
C VAL A 52 -11.28 -11.98 4.93
N PRO A 53 -10.29 -12.78 5.34
CA PRO A 53 -9.05 -12.93 4.58
C PRO A 53 -9.32 -13.43 3.15
N ASP A 54 -8.68 -12.80 2.15
CA ASP A 54 -8.65 -13.35 0.80
C ASP A 54 -7.72 -14.56 0.79
N THR A 55 -8.21 -15.70 0.31
CA THR A 55 -7.49 -16.97 0.33
C THR A 55 -7.24 -17.47 -1.08
N PHE A 56 -6.05 -18.02 -1.27
CA PHE A 56 -5.65 -18.75 -2.45
C PHE A 56 -5.15 -20.12 -1.99
N ASP A 57 -5.77 -21.18 -2.51
CA ASP A 57 -5.52 -22.57 -2.06
C ASP A 57 -5.58 -22.74 -0.53
N GLY A 58 -6.58 -22.12 0.11
CA GLY A 58 -6.81 -22.20 1.56
C GLY A 58 -5.85 -21.38 2.43
N THR A 59 -4.90 -20.67 1.82
CA THR A 59 -3.88 -19.87 2.52
C THR A 59 -4.08 -18.37 2.23
N THR A 60 -3.74 -17.51 3.18
CA THR A 60 -3.68 -16.06 2.93
C THR A 60 -2.23 -15.57 3.03
N TYR A 61 -1.97 -14.33 2.63
CA TYR A 61 -0.62 -13.80 2.53
C TYR A 61 -0.47 -12.47 3.27
N VAL A 62 0.66 -12.33 3.95
CA VAL A 62 1.16 -11.02 4.40
C VAL A 62 2.18 -10.55 3.38
N GLY A 63 1.95 -9.38 2.79
CA GLY A 63 2.86 -8.75 1.84
C GLY A 63 3.66 -7.63 2.48
N LEU A 64 4.99 -7.69 2.39
CA LEU A 64 5.88 -6.55 2.60
C LEU A 64 6.31 -6.02 1.24
N VAL A 65 5.91 -4.79 0.93
CA VAL A 65 6.24 -4.15 -0.34
C VAL A 65 7.14 -2.96 -0.08
N ALA A 66 8.40 -3.06 -0.48
CA ALA A 66 9.36 -1.97 -0.41
C ALA A 66 9.51 -1.34 -1.80
N PHE A 67 9.36 -0.03 -1.88
CA PHE A 67 9.47 0.67 -3.15
C PHE A 67 9.97 2.10 -2.97
N ARG A 68 10.51 2.65 -4.05
CA ARG A 68 10.89 4.04 -4.13
C ARG A 68 9.80 4.83 -4.83
N MET A 69 9.14 5.70 -4.07
CA MET A 69 8.23 6.69 -4.63
C MET A 69 9.05 7.72 -5.41
N HIS A 70 8.68 8.05 -6.65
CA HIS A 70 9.34 9.05 -7.50
C HIS A 70 8.30 9.99 -8.15
N ARG A 71 8.60 11.30 -8.17
CA ARG A 71 7.79 12.37 -8.78
C ARG A 71 6.33 12.39 -8.29
N VAL A 72 6.13 12.57 -6.99
CA VAL A 72 4.79 12.88 -6.46
C VAL A 72 4.38 14.29 -6.91
N GLY A 73 3.44 14.36 -7.85
CA GLY A 73 2.87 15.58 -8.40
C GLY A 73 1.38 15.70 -8.06
N TRP A 74 0.94 16.90 -7.70
CA TRP A 74 -0.48 17.23 -7.58
C TRP A 74 -0.97 17.86 -8.88
N LEU A 75 -2.14 17.43 -9.38
CA LEU A 75 -2.81 18.04 -10.53
C LEU A 75 -1.91 18.19 -11.79
N GLY A 76 -0.99 17.25 -12.02
CA GLY A 76 -0.08 17.28 -13.17
C GLY A 76 1.10 18.25 -13.06
N LEU A 77 1.32 18.89 -11.90
CA LEU A 77 2.49 19.74 -11.67
C LEU A 77 3.78 18.91 -11.54
N PRO A 78 4.95 19.46 -11.95
CA PRO A 78 6.24 18.80 -11.74
C PRO A 78 6.47 18.53 -10.25
N GLY A 79 7.01 17.35 -9.95
CA GLY A 79 7.11 16.86 -8.57
C GLY A 79 7.83 17.84 -7.64
N VAL A 80 7.27 18.09 -6.46
CA VAL A 80 7.83 19.03 -5.49
C VAL A 80 9.17 18.46 -4.97
N PRO A 81 10.30 19.18 -5.03
CA PRO A 81 11.62 18.67 -4.63
C PRO A 81 11.66 18.09 -3.20
N TYR A 82 10.89 18.69 -2.28
CA TYR A 82 10.74 18.26 -0.90
C TYR A 82 9.79 17.06 -0.69
N LEU A 83 9.08 16.61 -1.73
CA LEU A 83 8.26 15.39 -1.77
C LEU A 83 8.77 14.34 -2.80
N GLY A 84 9.86 14.66 -3.51
CA GLY A 84 10.21 14.06 -4.80
C GLY A 84 10.52 12.55 -4.82
N THR A 85 11.44 12.06 -3.98
CA THR A 85 11.85 10.64 -4.01
C THR A 85 12.09 10.07 -2.62
N PHE A 86 11.34 9.06 -2.20
CA PHE A 86 11.53 8.45 -0.89
C PHE A 86 11.22 6.95 -0.87
N PRO A 87 11.93 6.17 -0.05
CA PRO A 87 11.53 4.82 0.28
C PRO A 87 10.22 4.83 1.07
N GLU A 88 9.33 3.94 0.65
CA GLU A 88 8.13 3.55 1.37
C GLU A 88 8.11 2.03 1.48
N THR A 89 7.67 1.52 2.63
CA THR A 89 7.45 0.10 2.85
C THR A 89 6.06 -0.08 3.42
N ASN A 90 5.33 -1.05 2.89
CA ASN A 90 3.96 -1.31 3.32
C ASN A 90 3.82 -2.76 3.75
N VAL A 91 3.19 -2.98 4.90
CA VAL A 91 2.66 -4.28 5.29
C VAL A 91 1.20 -4.34 4.87
N ARG A 92 0.89 -5.29 3.99
CA ARG A 92 -0.38 -5.45 3.30
C ARG A 92 -0.98 -6.81 3.64
N LEU A 93 -2.28 -6.79 3.94
CA LEU A 93 -3.13 -7.97 4.02
C LEU A 93 -4.15 -7.92 2.89
N TYR A 94 -4.72 -9.07 2.56
CA TYR A 94 -5.73 -9.19 1.52
C TYR A 94 -7.06 -9.60 2.14
N SER A 95 -8.12 -8.94 1.71
CA SER A 95 -9.46 -9.09 2.28
C SER A 95 -10.52 -9.21 1.20
N VAL A 96 -11.60 -9.88 1.53
CA VAL A 96 -12.83 -9.93 0.73
C VAL A 96 -13.96 -9.48 1.63
N ASP A 97 -14.82 -8.60 1.14
CA ASP A 97 -16.02 -8.21 1.88
C ASP A 97 -17.20 -9.17 1.64
N GLU A 98 -18.30 -8.95 2.36
CA GLU A 98 -19.55 -9.73 2.24
C GLU A 98 -20.14 -9.75 0.82
N HIS A 99 -19.70 -8.85 -0.06
CA HIS A 99 -20.17 -8.73 -1.44
C HIS A 99 -19.18 -9.36 -2.44
N GLY A 100 -18.10 -9.99 -1.99
CA GLY A 100 -17.08 -10.57 -2.84
C GLY A 100 -16.07 -9.57 -3.40
N ARG A 101 -16.06 -8.32 -2.91
CA ARG A 101 -15.11 -7.29 -3.35
C ARG A 101 -13.77 -7.50 -2.65
N ARG A 102 -12.73 -7.70 -3.44
CA ARG A 102 -11.36 -7.86 -2.95
C ARG A 102 -10.74 -6.49 -2.66
N GLY A 103 -9.99 -6.42 -1.56
CA GLY A 103 -9.33 -5.20 -1.11
C GLY A 103 -8.01 -5.48 -0.43
N VAL A 104 -7.12 -4.49 -0.47
CA VAL A 104 -5.86 -4.51 0.27
C VAL A 104 -6.03 -3.73 1.56
N VAL A 105 -5.71 -4.36 2.68
CA VAL A 105 -5.70 -3.73 4.00
C VAL A 105 -4.26 -3.41 4.36
N PHE A 106 -3.96 -2.14 4.48
CA PHE A 106 -2.65 -1.69 4.93
C PHE A 106 -2.58 -1.75 6.46
N ARG A 107 -1.69 -2.58 7.02
CA ARG A 107 -1.44 -2.67 8.47
C ARG A 107 -0.40 -1.67 8.94
N SER A 108 0.63 -1.45 8.14
CA SER A 108 1.54 -0.33 8.31
C SER A 108 1.92 0.27 6.96
N LEU A 109 2.01 1.59 6.93
CA LEU A 109 2.58 2.35 5.83
C LEU A 109 3.79 3.08 6.40
N ASP A 110 4.94 2.42 6.37
CA ASP A 110 6.21 2.96 6.83
C ASP A 110 6.74 3.90 5.76
N ALA A 111 6.74 5.21 6.04
CA ALA A 111 7.23 6.22 5.11
C ALA A 111 8.28 7.11 5.78
N SER A 112 9.32 7.44 5.02
CA SER A 112 10.43 8.27 5.49
C SER A 112 10.14 9.77 5.53
N ARG A 113 9.04 10.24 4.93
CA ARG A 113 8.66 11.67 4.89
C ARG A 113 7.41 11.95 5.72
N LEU A 114 7.51 12.94 6.60
CA LEU A 114 6.50 13.32 7.59
C LEU A 114 5.22 13.92 6.95
N ILE A 115 5.35 14.62 5.81
CA ILE A 115 4.22 15.34 5.19
C ILE A 115 3.18 14.38 4.55
N PRO A 116 3.55 13.37 3.74
CA PRO A 116 2.61 12.34 3.28
C PRO A 116 1.99 11.53 4.43
N VAL A 117 2.77 11.22 5.48
CA VAL A 117 2.29 10.56 6.70
C VAL A 117 1.19 11.38 7.37
N VAL A 118 1.40 12.68 7.53
CA VAL A 118 0.42 13.59 8.15
C VAL A 118 -0.82 13.78 7.27
N VAL A 119 -0.66 13.97 5.95
CA VAL A 119 -1.79 14.14 5.02
C VAL A 119 -2.62 12.86 4.91
N ALA A 120 -1.99 11.68 4.83
CA ALA A 120 -2.71 10.41 4.74
C ALA A 120 -3.38 10.01 6.06
N ARG A 121 -2.78 10.33 7.22
CA ARG A 121 -3.43 10.18 8.53
C ARG A 121 -4.60 11.14 8.70
N ALA A 122 -4.45 12.40 8.28
CA ALA A 122 -5.47 13.43 8.44
C ALA A 122 -6.66 13.25 7.47
N ALA A 123 -6.41 12.82 6.22
CA ALA A 123 -7.45 12.74 5.19
C ALA A 123 -8.05 11.33 5.00
N PHE A 124 -7.28 10.25 5.24
CA PHE A 124 -7.68 8.89 4.87
C PHE A 124 -7.69 7.88 6.03
N ARG A 125 -7.37 8.29 7.27
CA ARG A 125 -7.23 7.41 8.46
C ARG A 125 -6.33 6.19 8.25
N LEU A 126 -5.38 6.28 7.33
CA LEU A 126 -4.47 5.18 7.02
C LEU A 126 -3.35 5.09 8.09
N PRO A 127 -2.92 3.87 8.49
CA PRO A 127 -1.91 3.67 9.54
C PRO A 127 -0.49 3.97 9.03
N TYR A 128 -0.25 5.23 8.67
CA TYR A 128 1.09 5.71 8.34
C TYR A 128 1.95 5.84 9.61
N VAL A 129 3.11 5.19 9.56
CA VAL A 129 4.12 5.17 10.61
C VAL A 129 5.37 5.86 10.10
N TRP A 130 5.90 6.80 10.88
CA TRP A 130 7.12 7.50 10.52
C TRP A 130 8.32 6.61 10.82
N SER A 131 9.02 6.19 9.76
CA SER A 131 10.14 5.26 9.84
C SER A 131 11.36 5.86 9.15
N ARG A 132 12.54 5.76 9.79
CA ARG A 132 13.79 6.13 9.12
C ARG A 132 14.09 5.03 8.13
N MET A 133 14.17 5.39 6.85
CA MET A 133 14.40 4.42 5.80
C MET A 133 15.55 4.87 4.91
N GLY A 134 16.37 3.91 4.47
CA GLY A 134 17.46 4.10 3.52
C GLY A 134 17.30 3.15 2.36
N VAL A 135 17.64 3.62 1.16
CA VAL A 135 17.83 2.77 -0.02
C VAL A 135 19.25 2.99 -0.49
N GLU A 136 20.03 1.93 -0.51
CA GLU A 136 21.39 1.95 -1.02
C GLU A 136 21.49 1.00 -2.22
N ARG A 137 22.02 1.50 -3.33
CA ARG A 137 22.28 0.69 -4.51
C ARG A 137 23.78 0.47 -4.63
N SER A 138 24.21 -0.79 -4.61
CA SER A 138 25.58 -1.20 -4.88
C SER A 138 25.56 -2.17 -6.06
N GLY A 139 25.93 -1.69 -7.25
CA GLY A 139 25.78 -2.44 -8.50
C GLY A 139 24.31 -2.80 -8.80
N ASP A 140 24.05 -4.10 -8.87
CA ASP A 140 22.72 -4.67 -9.09
C ASP A 140 21.95 -4.99 -7.80
N THR A 141 22.59 -4.81 -6.64
CA THR A 141 21.97 -5.03 -5.34
C THR A 141 21.32 -3.76 -4.84
N LEU A 142 20.05 -3.85 -4.48
CA LEU A 142 19.32 -2.77 -3.85
C LEU A 142 18.99 -3.15 -2.40
N THR A 143 19.52 -2.39 -1.45
CA THR A 143 19.36 -2.63 -0.01
C THR A 143 18.34 -1.64 0.56
N TYR A 144 17.25 -2.16 1.10
CA TYR A 144 16.28 -1.37 1.87
C TYR A 144 16.55 -1.55 3.35
N THR A 145 16.72 -0.44 4.06
CA THR A 145 16.72 -0.42 5.52
C THR A 145 15.53 0.39 6.01
N SER A 146 14.85 -0.11 7.02
CA SER A 146 13.75 0.59 7.69
C SER A 146 13.84 0.37 9.19
N SER A 147 13.85 1.46 9.95
CA SER A 147 13.75 1.43 11.41
C SER A 147 12.60 2.34 11.84
N ARG A 148 11.60 1.75 12.52
CA ARG A 148 10.45 2.48 13.05
C ARG A 148 10.90 3.45 14.15
N ARG A 149 10.51 4.73 14.05
CA ARG A 149 10.84 5.73 15.08
C ARG A 149 9.81 5.83 16.20
N PHE A 150 8.50 5.62 15.93
CA PHE A 150 7.45 5.70 16.96
C PHE A 150 6.13 4.99 16.56
N PRO A 151 5.39 4.35 17.49
CA PRO A 151 5.91 3.79 18.74
C PRO A 151 6.82 2.61 18.41
N GLY A 152 7.89 2.48 19.19
CA GLY A 152 8.81 1.34 19.15
C GLY A 152 8.09 0.02 19.49
N PRO A 153 8.83 -1.11 19.48
CA PRO A 153 8.28 -2.46 19.61
C PRO A 153 7.37 -2.64 20.82
#